data_AF-A0A3P7RBC3-F1
#
_entry.id   AF-A0A3P7RBC3-F1
#
_cell.length_a   1.000
_cell.length_b   1.000
_cell.length_c   1.000
_cell.angle_alpha   90.00
_cell.angle_beta   90.00
_cell.angle_gamma   90.00
#
_symmetry.space_group_name_H-M   'P 1'
#
loop_
_entity.id
_entity.type
_entity.pdbx_description
1 polymer ?
#
loop_
_entity_poly.entity_id
_entity_poly.type
_entity_poly.pdbx_seq_one_letter_code
_entity_poly.pdbx_strand_id
1 'polypeptide(L)'
;MNDAKLFDSTNVMLVSTHGLYKVDGEEQFYIEECLADYSKIQKIINRHAMMMIFVNPDEVDEVFFELKVCDQWAPMGDYDDNEQPLVTVYRTAELPDRFHWKNFRYMPEIVLLTRPGATVLTRELPSIPIIDSYERDIRETGGWDNENINMHGIFLARGPGKFEI
;
A
#
# COMPACT_ATOMS: atom_id res chain seq x y z
N MET A 1 -1.81 21.83 30.56
CA MET A 1 -2.47 20.62 31.11
C MET A 1 -2.24 20.48 32.61
N ASN A 2 -0.98 20.41 33.08
CA ASN A 2 -0.68 20.34 34.52
C ASN A 2 -1.07 21.61 35.29
N ASP A 3 -0.68 22.79 34.81
CA ASP A 3 -0.93 24.06 35.53
C ASP A 3 -2.42 24.38 35.69
N ALA A 4 -3.24 23.90 34.76
CA ALA A 4 -4.70 24.03 34.79
C ALA A 4 -5.41 22.80 35.41
N LYS A 5 -4.68 21.82 35.96
CA LYS A 5 -5.19 20.57 36.55
C LYS A 5 -6.16 19.79 35.65
N LEU A 6 -5.97 19.89 34.33
CA LEU A 6 -6.91 19.32 33.36
C LEU A 6 -6.84 17.79 33.29
N PHE A 7 -5.75 17.17 33.74
CA PHE A 7 -5.66 15.70 33.77
C PHE A 7 -6.56 15.05 34.82
N ASP A 8 -7.12 15.82 35.76
CA ASP A 8 -8.05 15.31 36.77
C ASP A 8 -9.49 15.18 36.23
N SER A 9 -9.79 15.87 35.13
CA SER A 9 -11.12 15.94 34.53
C SER A 9 -11.18 15.61 33.03
N THR A 10 -10.02 15.47 32.37
CA THR A 10 -9.94 15.24 30.92
C THR A 10 -9.10 14.02 30.59
N ASN A 11 -9.65 13.16 29.73
CA ASN A 11 -8.91 12.08 29.08
C ASN A 11 -8.24 12.61 27.81
N VAL A 12 -6.95 12.37 27.68
CA VAL A 12 -6.16 12.64 26.49
C VAL A 12 -5.71 11.32 25.91
N MET A 13 -5.95 11.14 24.61
CA MET A 13 -5.46 10.01 23.83
C MET A 13 -4.57 10.56 22.72
N LEU A 14 -3.34 10.05 22.65
CA LEU A 14 -2.42 10.25 21.55
C LEU A 14 -2.39 8.95 20.74
N VAL A 15 -2.77 9.06 19.48
CA VAL A 15 -2.82 7.94 18.54
C VAL A 15 -2.10 8.32 17.25
N SER A 16 -1.46 7.36 16.60
CA SER A 16 -1.09 7.48 15.19
C SER A 16 -1.94 6.55 14.33
N THR A 17 -2.04 6.85 13.04
CA THR A 17 -2.79 6.04 12.08
C THR A 17 -2.04 4.75 11.75
N HIS A 18 -0.75 4.87 11.45
CA HIS A 18 0.16 3.78 11.12
C HIS A 18 1.60 4.23 11.36
N GLY A 19 2.54 3.29 11.28
CA GLY A 19 3.98 3.57 11.24
C GLY A 19 4.48 3.91 9.83
N LEU A 20 5.80 4.04 9.71
CA LEU A 20 6.50 4.30 8.46
C LEU A 20 7.68 3.32 8.33
N TYR A 21 8.04 3.00 7.09
CA TYR A 21 9.21 2.19 6.78
C TYR A 21 9.98 2.79 5.61
N LYS A 22 11.29 2.52 5.58
CA LYS A 22 12.19 3.03 4.56
C LYS A 22 11.86 2.45 3.19
N VAL A 23 11.85 3.31 2.18
CA VAL A 23 11.79 2.93 0.77
C VAL A 23 13.17 2.51 0.28
N ASP A 24 13.23 1.39 -0.44
CA ASP A 24 14.43 0.99 -1.15
C ASP A 24 14.54 1.81 -2.45
N GLY A 25 15.70 2.41 -2.68
CA GLY A 25 15.94 3.24 -3.86
C GLY A 25 15.97 2.43 -5.16
N GLU A 26 16.37 1.15 -5.08
CA GLU A 26 16.50 0.26 -6.23
C GLU A 26 15.21 -0.53 -6.52
N GLU A 27 14.34 -0.71 -5.52
CA GLU A 27 13.05 -1.44 -5.66
C GLU A 27 11.87 -0.49 -5.93
N GLN A 28 12.05 0.47 -6.83
CA GLN A 28 11.00 1.41 -7.27
C GLN A 28 10.60 1.17 -8.73
N PHE A 29 9.41 0.63 -8.94
CA PHE A 29 8.94 0.16 -10.23
C PHE A 29 7.88 1.08 -10.84
N TYR A 30 7.75 1.04 -12.15
CA TYR A 30 6.59 1.63 -12.83
C TYR A 30 5.70 0.53 -13.39
N ILE A 31 4.40 0.61 -13.13
CA ILE A 31 3.44 -0.42 -13.55
C ILE A 31 3.44 -0.61 -15.08
N GLU A 32 3.72 0.45 -15.83
CA GLU A 32 3.79 0.40 -17.29
C GLU A 32 4.91 -0.51 -17.81
N GLU A 33 5.93 -0.81 -17.00
CA GLU A 33 7.03 -1.72 -17.36
C GLU A 33 6.57 -3.20 -17.40
N CYS A 34 5.39 -3.50 -16.85
CA CYS A 34 4.78 -4.82 -16.84
C CYS A 34 3.67 -5.01 -17.89
N LEU A 35 3.34 -3.97 -18.66
CA LEU A 35 2.15 -3.96 -19.53
C LEU A 35 2.53 -3.72 -20.98
N ALA A 36 2.01 -4.55 -21.89
CA ALA A 36 2.21 -4.34 -23.32
C ALA A 36 1.33 -3.18 -23.84
N ASP A 37 0.12 -3.05 -23.30
CA ASP A 37 -0.84 -1.99 -23.61
C ASP A 37 -1.51 -1.48 -22.33
N TYR A 38 -0.96 -0.40 -21.78
CA TYR A 38 -1.50 0.23 -20.58
C TYR A 38 -2.75 1.08 -20.83
N SER A 39 -3.19 1.27 -22.09
CA SER A 39 -4.43 1.99 -22.39
C SER A 39 -5.69 1.27 -21.90
N LYS A 40 -5.56 -0.03 -21.57
CA LYS A 40 -6.59 -0.88 -20.96
C LYS A 40 -6.92 -0.50 -19.53
N ILE A 41 -6.02 0.20 -18.85
CA ILE A 41 -6.24 0.71 -17.48
C ILE A 41 -7.02 2.02 -17.56
N GLN A 42 -8.19 2.04 -16.93
CA GLN A 42 -9.01 3.26 -16.85
C GLN A 42 -8.45 4.24 -15.82
N LYS A 43 -7.99 3.72 -14.68
CA LYS A 43 -7.59 4.54 -13.54
C LYS A 43 -6.77 3.75 -12.53
N ILE A 44 -5.81 4.43 -11.93
CA ILE A 44 -5.08 3.97 -10.74
C ILE A 44 -5.50 4.79 -9.53
N ILE A 45 -5.72 4.12 -8.41
CA ILE A 45 -5.84 4.78 -7.11
C ILE A 45 -4.70 4.29 -6.22
N ASN A 46 -4.14 5.23 -5.47
CA ASN A 46 -2.98 5.05 -4.61
C ASN A 46 -1.68 4.80 -5.39
N ARG A 47 -0.58 4.63 -4.65
CA ARG A 47 0.79 4.47 -5.15
C ARG A 47 1.67 3.89 -4.04
N HIS A 48 2.92 3.60 -4.37
CA HIS A 48 3.93 3.05 -3.47
C HIS A 48 3.60 1.65 -2.97
N ALA A 49 3.15 1.54 -1.72
CA ALA A 49 2.94 0.26 -1.05
C ALA A 49 1.73 -0.54 -1.58
N MET A 50 0.76 0.16 -2.14
CA MET A 50 -0.49 -0.44 -2.61
C MET A 50 -1.04 0.37 -3.80
N MET A 51 -1.51 -0.34 -4.81
CA MET A 51 -2.25 0.23 -5.93
C MET A 51 -3.56 -0.50 -6.19
N MET A 52 -4.60 0.27 -6.46
CA MET A 52 -5.87 -0.20 -6.97
C MET A 52 -5.95 0.12 -8.46
N ILE A 53 -6.20 -0.89 -9.30
CA ILE A 53 -6.18 -0.76 -10.75
C ILE A 53 -7.57 -1.03 -11.28
N PHE A 54 -8.21 0.01 -11.81
CA PHE A 54 -9.52 -0.07 -12.44
C PHE A 54 -9.35 -0.35 -13.92
N VAL A 55 -9.97 -1.45 -14.38
CA VAL A 55 -9.81 -1.99 -15.74
C VAL A 55 -11.20 -2.24 -16.32
N ASN A 56 -11.34 -2.11 -17.64
CA ASN A 56 -12.56 -2.56 -18.32
C ASN A 56 -12.79 -4.06 -18.03
N PRO A 57 -14.01 -4.52 -17.69
CA PRO A 57 -14.27 -5.92 -17.36
C PRO A 57 -13.78 -6.93 -18.40
N ASP A 58 -13.84 -6.57 -19.68
CA ASP A 58 -13.43 -7.43 -20.80
C ASP A 58 -11.89 -7.58 -20.93
N GLU A 59 -11.12 -6.70 -20.29
CA GLU A 59 -9.64 -6.64 -20.37
C GLU A 59 -8.96 -7.17 -19.08
N VAL A 60 -9.73 -7.45 -18.02
CA VAL A 60 -9.21 -7.78 -16.69
C VAL A 60 -8.28 -8.99 -16.72
N ASP A 61 -8.63 -10.03 -17.45
CA ASP A 61 -7.87 -11.27 -17.46
C ASP A 61 -6.49 -11.11 -18.09
N GLU A 62 -6.40 -10.31 -19.16
CA GLU A 62 -5.14 -10.02 -19.83
C GLU A 62 -4.26 -9.13 -18.97
N VAL A 63 -4.79 -8.01 -18.47
CA VAL A 63 -4.04 -7.10 -17.58
C VAL A 63 -3.59 -7.84 -16.32
N PHE A 64 -4.44 -8.67 -15.72
CA PHE A 64 -4.06 -9.47 -14.56
C PHE A 64 -2.94 -10.46 -14.89
N PHE A 65 -2.98 -11.11 -16.06
CA PHE A 65 -1.94 -12.06 -16.46
C PHE A 65 -0.60 -11.37 -16.72
N GLU A 66 -0.59 -10.29 -17.52
CA GLU A 66 0.62 -9.52 -17.83
C GLU A 66 1.29 -8.99 -16.57
N LEU A 67 0.47 -8.43 -15.67
CA LEU A 67 0.87 -8.13 -14.32
C LEU A 67 1.44 -9.42 -13.72
N LYS A 68 0.64 -10.44 -13.40
CA LYS A 68 1.05 -11.62 -12.60
C LYS A 68 2.40 -12.25 -12.98
N VAL A 69 2.77 -12.24 -14.26
CA VAL A 69 4.01 -12.83 -14.79
C VAL A 69 5.15 -11.81 -15.03
N CYS A 70 5.03 -10.58 -14.54
CA CYS A 70 6.00 -9.53 -14.76
C CYS A 70 7.33 -9.81 -14.05
N ASP A 71 8.40 -9.91 -14.84
CA ASP A 71 9.75 -10.17 -14.36
C ASP A 71 10.31 -9.03 -13.48
N GLN A 72 9.78 -7.80 -13.59
CA GLN A 72 10.23 -6.66 -12.78
C GLN A 72 10.01 -6.86 -11.28
N TRP A 73 9.10 -7.75 -10.88
CA TRP A 73 8.83 -8.00 -9.46
C TRP A 73 9.71 -9.06 -8.83
N ALA A 74 10.56 -9.70 -9.62
CA ALA A 74 11.57 -10.60 -9.08
C ALA A 74 12.51 -9.81 -8.14
N PRO A 75 12.89 -10.37 -6.98
CA PRO A 75 13.87 -9.76 -6.10
C PRO A 75 15.16 -9.43 -6.85
N MET A 76 15.72 -8.24 -6.60
CA MET A 76 17.04 -7.88 -7.14
C MET A 76 18.14 -8.48 -6.25
N GLY A 77 18.71 -9.63 -6.63
CA GLY A 77 19.78 -10.26 -5.84
C GLY A 77 20.03 -11.73 -6.18
N ASP A 78 20.90 -12.38 -5.37
CA ASP A 78 21.08 -13.83 -5.44
C ASP A 78 19.77 -14.52 -5.06
N TYR A 79 19.20 -15.27 -6.01
CA TYR A 79 17.93 -15.99 -5.86
C TYR A 79 17.95 -16.89 -4.61
N ASP A 80 17.19 -16.52 -3.57
CA ASP A 80 16.66 -17.46 -2.59
C ASP A 80 15.26 -17.87 -3.06
N ASP A 81 15.07 -19.15 -3.39
CA ASP A 81 13.79 -19.70 -3.83
C ASP A 81 12.64 -19.50 -2.81
N ASN A 82 12.95 -19.07 -1.59
CA ASN A 82 11.97 -18.77 -0.54
C ASN A 82 11.57 -17.29 -0.47
N GLU A 83 12.16 -16.40 -1.27
CA GLU A 83 11.82 -14.98 -1.20
C GLU A 83 10.47 -14.68 -1.87
N GLN A 84 9.62 -13.94 -1.15
CA GLN A 84 8.35 -13.48 -1.70
C GLN A 84 8.60 -12.45 -2.82
N PRO A 85 7.75 -12.40 -3.86
CA PRO A 85 7.88 -11.40 -4.91
C PRO A 85 7.79 -9.98 -4.33
N LEU A 86 8.52 -9.04 -4.93
CA LEU A 86 8.52 -7.63 -4.49
C LEU A 86 7.13 -6.99 -4.62
N VAL A 87 6.31 -7.49 -5.55
CA VAL A 87 4.93 -7.09 -5.76
C VAL A 87 4.06 -8.33 -5.87
N THR A 88 2.99 -8.36 -5.08
CA THR A 88 1.95 -9.38 -5.17
C THR A 88 0.71 -8.80 -5.84
N VAL A 89 0.25 -9.49 -6.90
CA VAL A 89 -0.98 -9.18 -7.62
C VAL A 89 -2.12 -10.03 -7.12
N TYR A 90 -3.23 -9.38 -6.82
CA TYR A 90 -4.49 -10.00 -6.46
C TYR A 90 -5.59 -9.57 -7.42
N ARG A 91 -6.45 -10.50 -7.82
CA ARG A 91 -7.84 -10.12 -8.10
C ARG A 91 -8.49 -9.75 -6.78
N THR A 92 -9.41 -8.79 -6.78
CA THR A 92 -10.09 -8.38 -5.53
C THR A 92 -10.69 -9.57 -4.76
N ALA A 93 -11.26 -10.55 -5.45
CA ALA A 93 -11.83 -11.74 -4.81
C ALA A 93 -10.80 -12.61 -4.06
N GLU A 94 -9.53 -12.57 -4.48
CA GLU A 94 -8.40 -13.33 -3.94
C GLU A 94 -7.72 -12.63 -2.77
N LEU A 95 -8.08 -11.37 -2.48
CA LEU A 95 -7.51 -10.65 -1.35
C LEU A 95 -7.74 -11.42 -0.03
N PRO A 96 -6.73 -11.50 0.85
CA PRO A 96 -6.85 -12.14 2.15
C PRO A 96 -7.99 -11.56 3.00
N ASP A 97 -8.81 -12.42 3.59
CA ASP A 97 -9.95 -12.01 4.44
C ASP A 97 -9.53 -11.20 5.66
N ARG A 98 -8.30 -11.42 6.16
CA ARG A 98 -7.72 -10.66 7.29
C ARG A 98 -7.60 -9.16 7.04
N PHE A 99 -7.57 -8.72 5.77
CA PHE A 99 -7.61 -7.30 5.46
C PHE A 99 -8.98 -6.68 5.68
N HIS A 100 -10.05 -7.49 5.78
CA HIS A 100 -11.43 -7.03 5.95
C HIS A 100 -11.87 -5.97 4.92
N TRP A 101 -11.26 -6.00 3.72
CA TRP A 101 -11.36 -4.90 2.77
C TRP A 101 -12.09 -5.27 1.47
N LYS A 102 -11.97 -6.52 1.01
CA LYS A 102 -12.39 -6.95 -0.35
C LYS A 102 -13.88 -6.85 -0.67
N ASN A 103 -14.74 -6.65 0.33
CA ASN A 103 -16.19 -6.55 0.15
C ASN A 103 -16.70 -5.11 0.03
N PHE A 104 -15.80 -4.13 -0.12
CA PHE A 104 -16.17 -2.74 -0.25
C PHE A 104 -16.69 -2.40 -1.66
N ARG A 105 -17.67 -1.50 -1.76
CA ARG A 105 -18.36 -1.18 -3.04
C ARG A 105 -17.48 -0.48 -4.09
N TYR A 106 -16.32 0.03 -3.71
CA TYR A 106 -15.39 0.72 -4.59
C TYR A 106 -14.08 -0.07 -4.76
N MET A 107 -14.13 -1.39 -4.58
CA MET A 107 -12.98 -2.22 -4.90
C MET A 107 -12.69 -2.20 -6.41
N PRO A 108 -11.41 -2.17 -6.80
CA PRO A 108 -11.00 -2.32 -8.20
C PRO A 108 -11.14 -3.77 -8.68
N GLU A 109 -10.83 -4.02 -9.94
CA GLU A 109 -10.68 -5.37 -10.48
C GLU A 109 -9.38 -6.03 -9.98
N ILE A 110 -8.29 -5.27 -9.91
CA ILE A 110 -6.95 -5.74 -9.53
C ILE A 110 -6.35 -4.87 -8.41
N VAL A 111 -5.68 -5.51 -7.46
CA VAL A 111 -4.91 -4.86 -6.39
C VAL A 111 -3.46 -5.34 -6.43
N LEU A 112 -2.52 -4.39 -6.38
CA LEU A 112 -1.11 -4.65 -6.12
C LEU A 112 -0.78 -4.31 -4.68
N LEU A 113 -0.06 -5.21 -4.01
CA LEU A 113 0.56 -4.98 -2.70
C LEU A 113 2.05 -5.23 -2.84
N THR A 114 2.88 -4.28 -2.44
CA THR A 114 4.34 -4.48 -2.47
C THR A 114 4.83 -5.08 -1.16
N ARG A 115 6.02 -5.69 -1.19
CA ARG A 115 6.78 -6.00 0.02
C ARG A 115 7.20 -4.68 0.68
N PRO A 116 7.28 -4.61 2.03
CA PRO A 116 7.86 -3.46 2.73
C PRO A 116 9.21 -3.05 2.13
N GLY A 117 9.34 -1.78 1.75
CA GLY A 117 10.52 -1.22 1.09
C GLY A 117 10.36 -1.00 -0.40
N ALA A 118 9.74 -1.95 -1.11
CA ALA A 118 9.46 -1.83 -2.54
C ALA A 118 8.29 -0.87 -2.80
N THR A 119 8.32 -0.17 -3.93
CA THR A 119 7.27 0.76 -4.33
C THR A 119 6.88 0.56 -5.80
N VAL A 120 5.60 0.78 -6.10
CA VAL A 120 5.11 0.86 -7.48
C VAL A 120 4.54 2.25 -7.73
N LEU A 121 4.82 2.80 -8.91
CA LEU A 121 4.37 4.10 -9.39
C LEU A 121 3.77 3.97 -10.79
N THR A 122 3.15 5.04 -11.26
CA THR A 122 2.77 5.21 -12.67
C THR A 122 3.33 6.54 -13.17
N ARG A 123 3.71 6.60 -14.44
CA ARG A 123 4.16 7.83 -15.12
C ARG A 123 3.05 8.47 -15.93
N GLU A 124 2.19 7.66 -16.53
CA GLU A 124 1.28 8.11 -17.60
C GLU A 124 -0.20 7.85 -17.30
N LEU A 125 -0.50 6.92 -16.40
CA LEU A 125 -1.88 6.52 -16.17
C LEU A 125 -2.63 7.54 -15.31
N PRO A 126 -3.93 7.77 -15.59
CA PRO A 126 -4.77 8.59 -14.74
C PRO A 126 -4.76 8.07 -13.29
N SER A 127 -4.18 8.85 -12.38
CA SER A 127 -3.95 8.44 -10.99
C SER A 127 -4.60 9.38 -9.98
N ILE A 128 -5.03 8.81 -8.85
CA ILE A 128 -5.42 9.56 -7.65
C ILE A 128 -4.64 9.03 -6.43
N PRO A 129 -3.83 9.86 -5.75
CA PRO A 129 -3.58 11.27 -6.05
C PRO A 129 -2.78 11.42 -7.35
N ILE A 130 -2.84 12.61 -7.96
CA ILE A 130 -2.00 12.93 -9.11
C ILE A 130 -0.54 12.75 -8.69
N ILE A 131 0.23 12.02 -9.49
CA ILE A 131 1.66 11.80 -9.26
C ILE A 131 2.43 13.02 -9.74
N ASP A 132 3.32 13.52 -8.88
CA ASP A 132 4.26 14.57 -9.22
C ASP A 132 5.70 14.02 -9.31
N SER A 133 6.65 14.88 -9.67
CA SER A 133 8.04 14.48 -9.88
C SER A 133 8.77 14.02 -8.60
N TYR A 134 8.26 14.38 -7.42
CA TYR A 134 8.92 14.09 -6.14
C TYR A 134 8.54 12.73 -5.57
N GLU A 135 7.56 12.04 -6.16
CA GLU A 135 7.13 10.73 -5.68
C GLU A 135 8.27 9.70 -5.71
N ARG A 136 9.25 9.81 -6.59
CA ARG A 136 10.43 8.92 -6.59
C ARG A 136 11.47 9.24 -5.51
N ASP A 137 11.42 10.45 -4.95
CA ASP A 137 12.41 10.94 -3.98
C ASP A 137 12.01 10.64 -2.53
N ILE A 138 10.87 9.99 -2.31
CA ILE A 138 10.42 9.61 -0.98
C ILE A 138 11.42 8.64 -0.34
N ARG A 139 11.66 8.82 0.96
CA ARG A 139 12.60 7.99 1.72
C ARG A 139 11.91 7.01 2.65
N GLU A 140 10.71 7.36 3.09
CA GLU A 140 9.89 6.58 3.99
C GLU A 140 8.42 6.75 3.60
N THR A 141 7.64 5.69 3.74
CA THR A 141 6.19 5.73 3.55
C THR A 141 5.51 4.67 4.42
N GLY A 142 4.20 4.54 4.32
CA GLY A 142 3.41 3.49 4.95
C GLY A 142 2.44 2.86 3.96
N GLY A 143 1.43 2.16 4.48
CA GLY A 143 0.37 1.55 3.67
C GLY A 143 0.64 0.13 3.18
N TRP A 144 1.76 -0.47 3.62
CA TRP A 144 2.00 -1.90 3.49
C TRP A 144 1.07 -2.71 4.40
N ASP A 145 1.22 -4.02 4.32
CA ASP A 145 0.53 -5.00 5.17
C ASP A 145 0.45 -4.57 6.64
N ASN A 146 -0.75 -4.55 7.19
CA ASN A 146 -1.03 -4.09 8.55
C ASN A 146 -0.48 -5.02 9.64
N GLU A 147 -0.09 -6.25 9.32
CA GLU A 147 0.61 -7.15 10.24
C GLU A 147 2.13 -6.90 10.29
N ASN A 148 2.67 -6.06 9.41
CA ASN A 148 4.07 -5.68 9.48
C ASN A 148 4.30 -4.77 10.69
N ILE A 149 5.28 -5.13 11.53
CA ILE A 149 5.61 -4.39 12.76
C ILE A 149 5.92 -2.90 12.51
N ASN A 150 6.47 -2.54 11.35
CA ASN A 150 6.77 -1.16 11.01
C ASN A 150 5.53 -0.35 10.65
N MET A 151 4.40 -0.99 10.33
CA MET A 151 3.12 -0.34 10.06
C MET A 151 2.30 -0.11 11.34
N HIS A 152 2.71 -0.67 12.47
CA HIS A 152 2.01 -0.48 13.74
C HIS A 152 2.12 0.97 14.22
N GLY A 153 0.98 1.54 14.62
CA GLY A 153 0.90 2.87 15.20
C GLY A 153 1.22 2.90 16.70
N ILE A 154 1.14 4.09 17.28
CA ILE A 154 1.23 4.30 18.73
C ILE A 154 -0.15 4.55 19.33
N PHE A 155 -0.34 4.11 20.57
CA PHE A 155 -1.48 4.46 21.39
C PHE A 155 -0.99 4.79 22.80
N LEU A 156 -1.26 6.02 23.26
CA LEU A 156 -1.00 6.45 24.62
C LEU A 156 -2.23 7.17 25.14
N ALA A 157 -2.64 6.87 26.36
CA ALA A 157 -3.80 7.52 26.98
C ALA A 157 -3.49 7.93 28.43
N ARG A 158 -4.04 9.07 28.85
CA ARG A 158 -3.91 9.60 30.20
C ARG A 158 -5.15 10.41 30.59
N GLY A 159 -5.64 10.21 31.82
CA GLY A 159 -6.75 10.97 32.38
C GLY A 159 -7.43 10.19 33.51
N PRO A 160 -8.58 10.69 34.00
CA PRO A 160 -9.31 10.04 35.09
C PRO A 160 -10.08 8.78 34.67
N GLY A 161 -10.25 8.54 33.37
CA GLY A 161 -10.90 7.36 32.82
C GLY A 161 -10.03 6.10 32.94
N LYS A 162 -10.69 4.94 32.97
CA LYS A 162 -10.01 3.65 32.75
C LYS A 162 -9.80 3.46 31.25
N PHE A 163 -8.59 3.07 30.87
CA PHE A 163 -8.24 2.69 29.50
C PHE A 163 -7.97 1.19 29.49
N GLU A 164 -8.74 0.43 28.73
CA GLU A 164 -8.55 -1.00 28.50
C GLU A 164 -8.18 -1.17 27.01
N ILE A 165 -7.11 -1.91 26.74
CA ILE A 165 -6.56 -2.18 25.40
C ILE A 165 -6.73 -3.67 25.12
#